data_AF-A0A2E3HYF8-F1
#
_entry.id   AF-A0A2E3HYF8-F1
#
_cell.length_a   1.000
_cell.length_b   1.000
_cell.length_c   1.000
_cell.angle_alpha   90.00
_cell.angle_beta   90.00
_cell.angle_gamma   90.00
#
_symmetry.space_group_name_H-M   'P 1'
#
loop_
_entity.id
_entity.type
_entity.pdbx_description
1 polymer ?
#
loop_
_entity_poly.entity_id
_entity_poly.type
_entity_poly.pdbx_seq_one_letter_code
_entity_poly.pdbx_strand_id
1 'polypeptide(L)'
;MSKIRMLIVVPISLALFITLVFVPGVNSRPFRLEKLPDKGKNWGCITCHNKPQGGGALNSFGSDYQALALPVGDVYTKDLGKKDSDKDGFSNDEEFNAKPPTKPWDSKSQPPNKPNAVEFNRKRTKFWASLKRKVFFNRLR
;
A
#
# COMPACT_ATOMS: atom_id res chain seq x y z
N MET A 1 41.12 42.45 12.51
CA MET A 1 41.01 41.66 11.25
C MET A 1 41.42 42.55 10.08
N SER A 2 42.21 42.05 9.11
CA SER A 2 42.59 42.89 7.96
C SER A 2 41.35 43.21 7.11
N LYS A 3 41.31 44.39 6.47
CA LYS A 3 40.19 44.81 5.62
C LYS A 3 39.87 43.78 4.51
N ILE A 4 40.91 43.11 4.01
CA ILE A 4 40.81 42.02 3.02
C ILE A 4 40.05 40.80 3.58
N ARG A 5 40.29 40.43 4.85
CA ARG A 5 39.54 39.33 5.50
C ARG A 5 38.06 39.68 5.68
N MET A 6 37.74 40.94 5.98
CA MET A 6 36.35 41.39 6.12
C MET A 6 35.60 41.39 4.77
N LEU A 7 36.26 41.79 3.69
CA LEU A 7 35.70 41.80 2.33
C LEU A 7 35.38 40.40 1.77
N ILE A 8 36.00 39.34 2.33
CA ILE A 8 35.78 37.96 1.90
C ILE A 8 34.78 37.24 2.82
N VAL A 9 34.89 37.42 4.14
CA VAL A 9 34.06 36.69 5.10
C VAL A 9 32.60 37.15 5.06
N VAL A 10 32.35 38.46 4.98
CA VAL A 10 30.98 39.02 4.98
C VAL A 10 30.12 38.52 3.81
N PRO A 11 30.56 38.55 2.54
CA PRO A 11 29.74 38.06 1.43
C PRO A 11 29.55 36.54 1.47
N ILE A 12 30.52 35.76 1.96
CA ILE A 12 30.38 34.31 2.14
C ILE A 12 29.35 34.02 3.22
N SER A 13 29.43 34.69 4.37
CA SER A 13 28.45 34.54 5.45
C SER A 13 27.05 34.97 5.01
N LEU A 14 26.94 36.04 4.22
CA LEU A 14 25.66 36.51 3.68
C LEU A 14 25.08 35.54 2.64
N ALA A 15 25.90 35.01 1.73
CA ALA A 15 25.48 34.02 0.75
C ALA A 15 25.01 32.72 1.43
N LEU A 16 25.72 32.28 2.48
CA LEU A 16 25.32 31.13 3.28
C LEU A 16 24.01 31.39 4.05
N PHE A 17 23.82 32.61 4.56
CA PHE A 17 22.59 32.98 5.24
C PHE A 17 21.40 32.97 4.27
N ILE A 18 21.57 33.51 3.05
CA ILE A 18 20.52 33.53 2.02
C ILE A 18 20.09 32.11 1.62
N THR A 19 21.00 31.14 1.47
CA THR A 19 20.62 29.76 1.12
C THR A 19 19.80 29.06 2.21
N LEU A 20 19.98 29.44 3.48
CA LEU A 20 19.20 28.91 4.61
C LEU A 20 17.75 29.45 4.67
N VAL A 21 17.48 30.65 4.12
CA VAL A 21 16.13 31.25 4.18
C VAL A 21 15.18 30.67 3.11
N PHE A 22 15.71 30.11 2.02
CA PHE A 22 14.92 29.60 0.89
C PHE A 22 14.69 28.08 0.93
N VAL A 23 14.56 27.47 2.11
CA VAL A 23 14.14 26.07 2.18
C VAL A 23 12.64 25.99 1.90
N PRO A 24 12.19 25.35 0.81
CA PRO A 24 10.76 25.15 0.58
C PRO A 24 10.17 24.32 1.72
N GLY A 25 9.02 24.74 2.26
CA GLY A 25 8.33 24.02 3.31
C GLY A 25 7.86 22.65 2.82
N VAL A 26 8.56 21.58 3.24
CA VAL A 26 8.13 20.20 2.97
C VAL A 26 7.08 19.82 4.01
N ASN A 27 5.81 19.98 3.66
CA ASN A 27 4.69 19.56 4.49
C ASN A 27 4.52 18.05 4.40
N SER A 28 5.10 17.31 5.35
CA SER A 28 4.80 15.89 5.50
C SER A 28 3.32 15.74 5.89
N ARG A 29 2.65 14.72 5.33
CA ARG A 29 1.23 14.43 5.58
C ARG A 29 1.05 13.08 6.30
N PRO A 30 1.77 12.80 7.40
CA PRO A 30 1.77 11.48 8.04
C PRO A 30 0.41 11.09 8.61
N PHE A 31 -0.43 12.05 8.98
CA PHE A 31 -1.79 11.82 9.47
C PHE A 31 -2.70 11.06 8.47
N ARG A 32 -2.35 11.04 7.18
CA ARG A 32 -3.09 10.23 6.18
C ARG A 32 -2.92 8.74 6.37
N LEU A 33 -1.81 8.32 6.98
CA LEU A 33 -1.58 6.91 7.28
C LEU A 33 -2.64 6.36 8.22
N GLU A 34 -3.12 7.18 9.17
CA GLU A 34 -4.20 6.81 10.09
C GLU A 34 -5.56 6.62 9.39
N LYS A 35 -5.70 7.06 8.15
CA LYS A 35 -6.91 6.89 7.33
C LYS A 35 -6.93 5.56 6.58
N LEU A 36 -5.80 4.86 6.51
CA LEU A 36 -5.67 3.57 5.82
C LEU A 36 -6.15 2.41 6.73
N PRO A 37 -6.57 1.27 6.15
CA PRO A 37 -7.05 0.12 6.92
C PRO A 37 -6.04 -0.41 7.96
N ASP A 38 -4.75 -0.40 7.62
CA ASP A 38 -3.66 -0.83 8.50
C ASP A 38 -3.09 0.30 9.38
N LYS A 39 -3.65 1.50 9.29
CA LYS A 39 -3.15 2.73 9.94
C LYS A 39 -1.67 3.02 9.64
N GLY A 40 -1.18 2.60 8.48
CA GLY A 40 0.22 2.72 8.07
C GLY A 40 1.19 1.78 8.78
N LYS A 41 0.71 0.78 9.51
CA LYS A 41 1.53 -0.17 10.28
C LYS A 41 2.50 -0.96 9.42
N ASN A 42 2.11 -1.33 8.19
CA ASN A 42 2.90 -2.26 7.39
C ASN A 42 3.99 -1.54 6.57
N TRP A 43 3.67 -0.40 5.95
CA TRP A 43 4.58 0.23 4.97
C TRP A 43 4.70 1.77 5.07
N GLY A 44 3.85 2.45 5.84
CA GLY A 44 3.91 3.90 5.99
C GLY A 44 3.74 4.67 4.67
N CYS A 45 4.56 5.70 4.44
CA CYS A 45 4.42 6.64 3.32
C CYS A 45 4.53 6.00 1.93
N ILE A 46 5.27 4.89 1.80
CA ILE A 46 5.43 4.21 0.51
C ILE A 46 4.12 3.62 -0.01
N THR A 47 3.09 3.49 0.85
CA THR A 47 1.76 3.04 0.43
C THR A 47 1.16 3.95 -0.62
N CYS A 48 1.39 5.27 -0.54
CA CYS A 48 0.89 6.25 -1.51
C CYS A 48 1.97 6.84 -2.43
N HIS A 49 3.25 6.71 -2.06
CA HIS A 49 4.37 7.35 -2.77
C HIS A 49 5.38 6.33 -3.28
N ASN A 50 6.05 6.65 -4.39
CA ASN A 50 7.13 5.80 -4.92
C ASN A 50 8.38 5.76 -4.00
N LYS A 51 8.48 6.68 -3.04
CA LYS A 51 9.60 6.78 -2.09
C LYS A 51 9.14 6.54 -0.66
N PRO A 52 9.89 5.79 0.15
CA PRO A 52 9.53 5.50 1.54
C PRO A 52 9.54 6.73 2.46
N GLN A 53 10.29 7.77 2.10
CA GLN A 53 10.27 9.06 2.80
C GLN A 53 8.96 9.83 2.59
N GLY A 54 8.10 9.38 1.67
CA GLY A 54 6.93 10.12 1.22
C GLY A 54 7.27 11.30 0.32
N GLY A 55 6.23 12.07 -0.04
CA GLY A 55 6.38 13.20 -0.96
C GLY A 55 6.76 12.78 -2.39
N GLY A 56 6.84 13.77 -3.28
CA GLY A 56 7.12 13.52 -4.69
C GLY A 56 6.00 12.74 -5.40
N ALA A 57 6.36 12.00 -6.44
CA ALA A 57 5.41 11.27 -7.29
C ALA A 57 4.63 10.20 -6.52
N LEU A 58 3.32 10.16 -6.77
CA LEU A 58 2.44 9.11 -6.28
C LEU A 58 2.70 7.79 -7.02
N ASN A 59 2.47 6.67 -6.34
CA ASN A 59 2.36 5.37 -6.98
C ASN A 59 0.92 5.18 -7.53
N SER A 60 0.60 3.99 -8.02
CA SER A 60 -0.74 3.70 -8.54
C SER A 60 -1.83 3.86 -7.47
N PHE A 61 -1.66 3.22 -6.30
CA PHE A 61 -2.59 3.34 -5.17
C PHE A 61 -2.76 4.80 -4.70
N GLY A 62 -1.67 5.54 -4.56
CA GLY A 62 -1.69 6.94 -4.13
C GLY A 62 -2.42 7.85 -5.12
N SER A 63 -2.32 7.56 -6.42
CA SER A 63 -3.07 8.28 -7.45
C SER A 63 -4.58 8.01 -7.33
N ASP A 64 -4.96 6.77 -7.01
CA ASP A 64 -6.34 6.40 -6.75
C ASP A 64 -6.87 6.98 -5.43
N TYR A 65 -6.04 6.99 -4.38
CA TYR A 65 -6.35 7.67 -3.13
C TYR A 65 -6.58 9.18 -3.37
N GLN A 66 -5.73 9.82 -4.18
CA GLN A 66 -5.91 11.22 -4.56
C GLN A 66 -7.23 11.46 -5.29
N ALA A 67 -7.64 10.55 -6.17
CA ALA A 67 -8.87 10.67 -6.94
C ALA A 67 -10.14 10.34 -6.15
N LEU A 68 -10.09 9.38 -5.22
CA LEU A 68 -11.29 8.80 -4.60
C LEU A 68 -11.44 9.12 -3.10
N ALA A 69 -10.34 9.35 -2.38
CA ALA A 69 -10.37 9.62 -0.95
C ALA A 69 -10.31 11.12 -0.63
N LEU A 70 -9.47 11.89 -1.32
CA LEU A 70 -9.32 13.33 -1.03
C LEU A 70 -10.60 14.15 -1.29
N PRO A 71 -11.33 13.98 -2.41
CA PRO A 71 -12.50 14.82 -2.70
C PRO A 71 -13.66 14.62 -1.72
N VAL A 72 -13.70 13.49 -1.02
CA VAL A 72 -14.74 13.13 -0.06
C VAL A 72 -14.31 13.33 1.40
N GLY A 73 -13.23 14.09 1.63
CA GLY A 73 -12.79 14.47 2.97
C GLY A 73 -11.62 13.64 3.52
N ASP A 74 -10.74 13.11 2.67
CA ASP A 74 -9.52 12.39 3.08
C ASP A 74 -9.85 11.09 3.86
N VAL A 75 -10.75 10.28 3.28
CA VAL A 75 -11.28 9.05 3.88
C VAL A 75 -11.06 7.86 2.94
N TYR A 76 -10.59 6.73 3.47
CA TYR A 76 -10.53 5.48 2.71
C TYR A 76 -11.96 4.99 2.39
N THR A 77 -12.37 5.16 1.13
CA THR A 77 -13.73 4.85 0.67
C THR A 77 -13.89 3.38 0.29
N LYS A 78 -15.14 2.92 0.25
CA LYS A 78 -15.47 1.59 -0.30
C LYS A 78 -15.07 1.46 -1.78
N ASP A 79 -15.15 2.54 -2.55
CA ASP A 79 -14.80 2.50 -3.97
C ASP A 79 -13.29 2.42 -4.17
N LEU A 80 -12.50 3.09 -3.32
CA LEU A 80 -11.06 2.89 -3.27
C LEU A 80 -10.72 1.45 -2.87
N GLY A 81 -11.40 0.90 -1.86
CA GLY A 81 -11.18 -0.48 -1.41
C GLY A 81 -11.47 -1.55 -2.46
N LYS A 82 -12.45 -1.32 -3.33
CA LYS A 82 -12.80 -2.23 -4.45
C LYS A 82 -11.87 -2.10 -5.65
N LYS A 83 -11.06 -1.05 -5.73
CA LYS A 83 -10.20 -0.80 -6.88
C LYS A 83 -9.01 -1.75 -6.85
N ASP A 84 -8.61 -2.19 -8.03
CA ASP A 84 -7.35 -2.88 -8.28
C ASP A 84 -6.37 -1.82 -8.83
N SER A 85 -5.61 -1.21 -7.92
CA SER A 85 -4.80 -0.04 -8.23
C SER A 85 -3.59 -0.39 -9.08
N ASP A 86 -2.94 -1.54 -8.84
CA ASP A 86 -1.75 -1.96 -9.57
C ASP A 86 -2.01 -2.98 -10.70
N LYS A 87 -3.27 -3.38 -10.89
CA LYS A 87 -3.77 -4.21 -11.99
C LYS A 87 -3.28 -5.65 -11.91
N ASP A 88 -3.12 -6.18 -10.72
CA ASP A 88 -2.68 -7.55 -10.47
C ASP A 88 -3.83 -8.56 -10.32
N GLY A 89 -5.08 -8.08 -10.37
CA GLY A 89 -6.29 -8.87 -10.26
C GLY A 89 -6.86 -8.95 -8.85
N PHE A 90 -6.25 -8.28 -7.86
CA PHE A 90 -6.76 -8.19 -6.50
C PHE A 90 -7.18 -6.75 -6.18
N SER A 91 -8.24 -6.63 -5.38
CA SER A 91 -8.67 -5.32 -4.89
C SER A 91 -7.82 -4.85 -3.71
N ASN A 92 -7.71 -3.54 -3.53
CA ASN A 92 -6.99 -2.92 -2.41
C ASN A 92 -7.42 -3.50 -1.06
N ASP A 93 -8.72 -3.75 -0.86
CA ASP A 93 -9.24 -4.39 0.36
C ASP A 93 -8.75 -5.83 0.52
N GLU A 94 -8.65 -6.61 -0.56
CA GLU A 94 -8.13 -7.98 -0.49
C GLU A 94 -6.66 -8.00 -0.06
N GLU A 95 -5.89 -7.02 -0.51
CA GLU A 95 -4.48 -6.89 -0.19
C GLU A 95 -4.22 -6.40 1.24
N PHE A 96 -4.94 -5.36 1.68
CA PHE A 96 -4.88 -4.91 3.08
C PHE A 96 -5.33 -6.00 4.06
N ASN A 97 -6.29 -6.84 3.66
CA ASN A 97 -6.80 -7.94 4.49
C ASN A 97 -6.01 -9.26 4.34
N ALA A 98 -5.06 -9.33 3.41
CA ALA A 98 -4.27 -10.52 3.18
C ALA A 98 -3.44 -10.91 4.42
N LYS A 99 -3.13 -12.21 4.53
CA LYS A 99 -2.28 -12.77 5.58
C LYS A 99 -1.24 -13.69 4.93
N PRO A 100 0.01 -13.24 4.75
CA PRO A 100 0.55 -11.93 5.14
C PRO A 100 -0.05 -10.76 4.33
N PRO A 101 -0.08 -9.51 4.87
CA PRO A 101 -0.54 -8.33 4.14
C PRO A 101 0.28 -8.08 2.87
N THR A 102 -0.37 -7.56 1.83
CA THR A 102 0.27 -7.28 0.53
C THR A 102 0.09 -5.84 0.08
N LYS A 103 0.82 -5.44 -0.96
CA LYS A 103 1.06 -4.04 -1.30
C LYS A 103 0.21 -3.59 -2.51
N PRO A 104 -0.81 -2.74 -2.30
CA PRO A 104 -1.74 -2.33 -3.36
C PRO A 104 -1.20 -1.43 -4.48
N TRP A 105 0.12 -1.27 -4.54
CA TRP A 105 0.81 -0.49 -5.56
C TRP A 105 1.90 -1.29 -6.29
N ASP A 106 2.07 -2.57 -5.97
CA ASP A 106 3.15 -3.42 -6.43
C ASP A 106 2.57 -4.73 -6.97
N SER A 107 2.37 -4.78 -8.29
CA SER A 107 1.67 -5.88 -8.97
C SER A 107 2.32 -7.27 -8.84
N LYS A 108 3.50 -7.33 -8.22
CA LYS A 108 4.22 -8.57 -7.89
C LYS A 108 3.89 -9.07 -6.48
N SER A 109 3.23 -8.26 -5.67
CA SER A 109 2.87 -8.51 -4.29
C SER A 109 1.44 -9.00 -4.19
N GLN A 110 1.17 -10.22 -4.64
CA GLN A 110 -0.17 -10.77 -4.64
C GLN A 110 -0.51 -11.46 -3.31
N PRO A 111 -1.76 -11.36 -2.82
CA PRO A 111 -2.26 -12.20 -1.76
C PRO A 111 -2.02 -13.69 -2.08
N PRO A 112 -1.72 -14.54 -1.10
CA PRO A 112 -1.67 -15.98 -1.34
C PRO A 112 -3.02 -16.41 -1.93
N ASN A 113 -2.98 -17.06 -3.10
CA ASN A 113 -4.16 -17.59 -3.79
C ASN A 113 -5.16 -18.10 -2.75
N LYS A 114 -6.35 -17.48 -2.66
CA LYS A 114 -7.42 -17.98 -1.78
C LYS A 114 -7.50 -19.48 -2.05
N PRO A 115 -7.29 -20.40 -1.08
CA PRO A 115 -7.44 -21.81 -1.34
C PRO A 115 -8.86 -21.97 -1.85
N ASN A 116 -8.96 -22.31 -3.13
CA ASN A 116 -10.19 -22.16 -3.89
C ASN A 116 -11.29 -22.85 -3.07
N ALA A 117 -12.34 -22.12 -2.67
CA ALA A 117 -13.53 -22.74 -2.09
C ALA A 117 -14.04 -23.89 -3.01
N VAL A 118 -13.73 -23.78 -4.31
CA VAL A 118 -13.88 -24.81 -5.35
C VAL A 118 -13.03 -26.07 -5.11
N GLU A 119 -11.76 -25.96 -4.69
CA GLU A 119 -10.89 -27.10 -4.41
C GLU A 119 -11.28 -27.84 -3.12
N PHE A 120 -11.62 -27.11 -2.06
CA PHE A 120 -12.13 -27.72 -0.84
C PHE A 120 -13.43 -28.48 -1.10
N ASN A 121 -14.36 -27.89 -1.84
CA ASN A 121 -15.61 -28.55 -2.22
C ASN A 121 -15.37 -29.78 -3.13
N ARG A 122 -14.43 -29.70 -4.08
CA ARG A 122 -14.02 -30.83 -4.94
C ARG A 122 -13.42 -32.00 -4.15
N LYS A 123 -12.60 -31.74 -3.13
CA LYS A 123 -12.04 -32.79 -2.25
C LYS A 123 -13.14 -33.44 -1.41
N ARG A 124 -14.04 -32.62 -0.85
CA ARG A 124 -15.19 -33.10 -0.06
C ARG A 124 -16.11 -34.01 -0.89
N THR A 125 -16.49 -33.60 -2.11
CA THR A 125 -17.37 -34.41 -2.97
C THR A 125 -16.73 -35.74 -3.38
N LYS A 126 -15.43 -35.76 -3.73
CA LYS A 126 -14.70 -36.99 -4.03
C LYS A 126 -14.65 -37.95 -2.84
N PHE A 127 -14.44 -37.43 -1.62
CA PHE A 127 -14.44 -38.23 -0.39
C PHE A 127 -15.80 -38.93 -0.17
N TRP A 128 -16.91 -38.19 -0.25
CA TRP A 128 -18.26 -38.76 -0.09
C TRP A 128 -18.61 -39.77 -1.18
N ALA A 129 -18.18 -39.52 -2.43
CA ALA A 129 -18.37 -40.46 -3.53
C ALA A 129 -17.60 -41.78 -3.33
N SER A 130 -16.39 -41.70 -2.75
CA SER A 130 -15.59 -42.87 -2.36
C SER A 130 -16.25 -43.65 -1.21
N LEU A 131 -16.72 -42.93 -0.18
CA LEU A 131 -17.38 -43.52 0.99
C LEU A 131 -18.65 -44.29 0.61
N LYS A 132 -19.52 -43.68 -0.21
CA LYS A 132 -20.76 -44.32 -0.69
C LYS A 132 -20.48 -45.62 -1.45
N ARG A 133 -19.42 -45.64 -2.26
CA ARG A 133 -19.00 -46.83 -3.03
C ARG A 133 -18.58 -47.98 -2.10
N LYS A 134 -17.84 -47.66 -1.04
CA LYS A 134 -17.35 -48.64 -0.06
C LYS A 134 -18.49 -49.22 0.79
N VAL A 135 -19.42 -48.38 1.23
CA VAL A 135 -20.61 -48.81 1.99
C VAL A 135 -21.55 -49.68 1.14
N PHE A 136 -21.74 -49.35 -0.14
CA PHE A 136 -22.56 -50.15 -1.05
C PHE A 136 -21.97 -51.55 -1.29
N PHE A 137 -20.65 -51.65 -1.48
CA PHE A 137 -19.97 -52.95 -1.67
C PHE A 137 -20.02 -53.85 -0.43
N ASN A 138 -19.92 -53.28 0.77
CA ASN A 138 -20.00 -54.06 2.02
C ASN A 138 -21.42 -54.59 2.33
N ARG A 139 -22.45 -54.12 1.61
CA ARG A 139 -23.85 -54.56 1.79
C ARG A 139 -24.26 -55.68 0.81
N LEU A 140 -23.40 -56.00 -0.15
CA LEU A 140 -23.62 -57.01 -1.20
C LEU A 140 -22.84 -58.32 -0.97
N ARG A 141 -22.11 -58.41 0.15
CA ARG A 141 -21.57 -59.66 0.72
C ARG A 141 -22.40 -60.04 1.93
#